data_AF-A0A239MRG0-F1
#
_entry.id   AF-A0A239MRG0-F1
#
_cell.length_a   1.000
_cell.length_b   1.000
_cell.length_c   1.000
_cell.angle_alpha   90.00
_cell.angle_beta   90.00
_cell.angle_gamma   90.00
#
_symmetry.space_group_name_H-M   'P 1'
#
loop_
_entity.id
_entity.type
_entity.pdbx_description
1 polymer ?
#
loop_
_entity_poly.entity_id
_entity_poly.type
_entity_poly.pdbx_seq_one_letter_code
_entity_poly.pdbx_strand_id
1 'polypeptide(L)' 'MHNPAAHPEMAPRGAAAVSSNRTSLLPSISSDWLLLADRGFYSFAAFSAAAQTGAALCWRAPTQLSLPVLKVLSDGT' A
#
# COMPACT_ATOMS: atom_id res chain seq x y z
N MET A 1 -19.23 34.36 -11.33
CA MET A 1 -19.71 32.98 -11.07
C MET A 1 -18.56 32.03 -11.36
N HIS A 2 -17.80 31.66 -10.32
CA HIS A 2 -16.72 30.67 -10.42
C HIS A 2 -17.25 29.39 -9.76
N ASN A 3 -17.35 28.32 -10.54
CA ASN A 3 -17.79 27.01 -10.07
C ASN A 3 -16.62 26.40 -9.27
N PRO A 4 -16.71 26.20 -7.94
CA PRO A 4 -15.69 25.44 -7.24
C PRO A 4 -15.84 23.99 -7.71
N ALA A 5 -14.85 23.52 -8.48
CA ALA A 5 -14.78 22.15 -8.94
C ALA A 5 -15.17 21.21 -7.80
N ALA A 6 -16.23 20.43 -8.02
CA ALA A 6 -16.61 19.32 -7.18
C ALA A 6 -15.34 18.49 -6.92
N HIS A 7 -14.86 18.51 -5.68
CA HIS A 7 -13.95 17.49 -5.23
C HIS A 7 -14.65 16.15 -5.47
N PRO A 8 -14.03 15.18 -6.16
CA PRO A 8 -14.66 13.88 -6.35
C PRO A 8 -14.94 13.32 -4.96
N GLU A 9 -16.23 13.15 -4.66
CA GLU A 9 -16.72 12.49 -3.47
C GLU A 9 -16.06 11.11 -3.41
N MET A 10 -15.12 10.95 -2.47
CA MET A 10 -14.33 9.74 -2.30
C MET A 10 -15.24 8.68 -1.68
N ALA A 11 -16.00 8.00 -2.53
CA ALA A 11 -16.83 6.86 -2.16
C ALA A 11 -16.02 5.84 -1.35
N PRO A 12 -16.64 5.12 -0.40
CA PRO A 12 -15.93 4.17 0.45
C PRO A 12 -15.25 3.10 -0.40
N ARG A 13 -13.93 3.19 -0.51
CA ARG A 13 -13.10 2.16 -1.14
C ARG A 13 -13.18 0.89 -0.31
N GLY A 14 -13.57 -0.22 -0.94
CA GLY A 14 -13.83 -1.50 -0.27
C GLY A 14 -12.69 -1.92 0.65
N ALA A 15 -13.02 -2.31 1.88
CA ALA A 15 -12.09 -2.83 2.85
C ALA A 15 -12.32 -4.34 3.00
N ALA A 16 -11.33 -5.15 2.59
CA ALA A 16 -11.33 -6.59 2.81
C ALA A 16 -10.24 -6.95 3.81
N ALA A 17 -10.62 -7.41 5.00
CA ALA A 17 -9.69 -7.97 5.98
C ALA A 17 -9.52 -9.46 5.68
N VAL A 18 -8.40 -9.86 5.06
CA VAL A 18 -8.13 -11.26 4.74
C VAL A 18 -7.02 -11.79 5.63
N SER A 19 -7.31 -12.87 6.36
CA SER A 19 -6.39 -13.55 7.27
C SER A 19 -6.07 -14.95 6.73
N SER A 20 -4.87 -15.09 6.16
CA SER A 20 -4.14 -16.32 5.78
C SER A 20 -4.34 -16.93 4.37
N ASN A 21 -3.18 -17.34 3.83
CA ASN A 21 -2.77 -17.78 2.47
C ASN A 21 -2.50 -16.67 1.42
N ARG A 22 -1.23 -16.23 1.39
CA ARG A 22 -0.76 -14.92 0.88
C ARG A 22 -0.66 -14.78 -0.65
N THR A 23 -0.35 -15.86 -1.37
CA THR A 23 -0.14 -15.79 -2.84
C THR A 23 -1.45 -15.95 -3.61
N SER A 24 -2.37 -16.78 -3.09
CA SER A 24 -3.65 -17.08 -3.76
C SER A 24 -4.61 -15.89 -3.81
N LEU A 25 -4.37 -14.84 -3.01
CA LEU A 25 -5.28 -13.70 -2.88
C LEU A 25 -4.92 -12.53 -3.79
N LEU A 26 -3.65 -12.38 -4.17
CA LEU A 26 -3.21 -11.28 -5.04
C LEU A 26 -4.02 -11.17 -6.34
N PRO A 27 -4.41 -12.28 -7.01
CA PRO A 27 -5.22 -12.20 -8.23
C PRO A 27 -6.64 -11.67 -8.03
N SER A 28 -7.20 -11.74 -6.81
CA SER A 28 -8.56 -11.28 -6.52
C SER A 28 -8.63 -9.85 -5.98
N ILE A 29 -7.50 -9.14 -5.94
CA ILE A 29 -7.42 -7.78 -5.40
C ILE A 29 -7.83 -6.79 -6.49
N SER A 30 -8.83 -5.96 -6.18
CA SER A 30 -9.22 -4.84 -7.02
C SER A 30 -8.30 -3.64 -6.80
N SER A 31 -8.07 -2.88 -7.87
CA SER A 31 -7.32 -1.61 -7.82
C SER A 31 -7.96 -0.55 -6.93
N ASP A 32 -9.27 -0.65 -6.64
CA ASP A 32 -9.98 0.30 -5.79
C ASP A 32 -9.81 0.02 -4.29
N TRP A 33 -9.06 -1.01 -3.91
CA TRP A 33 -8.93 -1.42 -2.51
C TRP A 33 -7.76 -0.73 -1.80
N LEU A 34 -7.82 -0.72 -0.46
CA LEU A 34 -6.70 -0.41 0.41
C LEU A 34 -6.24 -1.67 1.13
N LEU A 35 -4.98 -2.07 0.91
CA LEU A 35 -4.36 -3.21 1.56
C LEU A 35 -3.57 -2.73 2.76
N LEU A 36 -3.94 -3.24 3.93
CA LEU A 36 -3.21 -3.03 5.17
C LEU A 36 -2.42 -4.29 5.50
N ALA A 37 -1.11 -4.14 5.72
CA ALA A 37 -0.28 -5.25 6.18
C ALA A 37 0.48 -4.84 7.44
N ASP A 38 0.47 -5.74 8.42
CA ASP A 38 1.10 -5.51 9.72
C ASP A 38 2.53 -6.08 9.82
N ARG A 39 3.22 -5.84 10.93
CA ARG A 39 4.66 -6.16 11.16
C ARG A 39 5.03 -7.62 10.89
N GLY A 40 4.08 -8.56 10.95
CA GLY A 40 4.30 -9.97 10.58
C GLY A 40 4.40 -10.25 9.08
N PHE A 41 4.16 -9.24 8.23
CA PHE A 41 4.05 -9.35 6.77
C PHE A 41 5.12 -8.55 6.00
N TYR A 42 6.19 -8.14 6.68
CA TYR A 42 7.27 -7.38 6.05
C TYR A 42 8.09 -8.27 5.09
N SER A 43 7.84 -8.12 3.78
CA SER A 43 8.65 -8.70 2.70
C SER A 43 8.58 -7.80 1.48
N PHE A 44 9.74 -7.38 0.97
CA PHE A 44 9.82 -6.57 -0.25
C PHE A 44 9.16 -7.26 -1.45
N ALA A 45 9.25 -8.59 -1.54
CA ALA A 45 8.59 -9.36 -2.60
C ALA A 45 7.06 -9.30 -2.50
N ALA A 46 6.51 -9.40 -1.28
CA ALA A 46 5.07 -9.29 -1.06
C ALA A 46 4.55 -7.88 -1.34
N PHE A 47 5.30 -6.85 -0.91
CA PHE A 47 5.00 -5.46 -1.23
C PHE A 47 5.01 -5.22 -2.74
N SER A 48 6.04 -5.70 -3.45
CA SER A 48 6.16 -5.55 -4.90
C SER A 48 5.03 -6.24 -5.65
N ALA A 49 4.63 -7.44 -5.23
CA ALA A 49 3.53 -8.16 -5.84
C ALA A 49 2.17 -7.49 -5.57
N ALA A 50 1.94 -6.97 -4.37
CA ALA A 50 0.75 -6.19 -4.04
C ALA A 50 0.69 -4.88 -4.84
N ALA A 51 1.83 -4.22 -5.07
CA ALA A 51 1.89 -2.99 -5.86
C ALA A 51 1.49 -3.19 -7.32
N GLN A 52 1.68 -4.39 -7.87
CA GLN A 52 1.24 -4.73 -9.22
C GLN A 52 -0.30 -4.84 -9.36
N THR A 53 -1.04 -4.97 -8.26
CA THR A 53 -2.52 -5.07 -8.28
C THR A 53 -3.21 -3.71 -8.53
N GLY A 54 -2.48 -2.60 -8.46
CA GLY A 54 -3.04 -1.25 -8.57
C GLY A 54 -3.76 -0.74 -7.32
N ALA A 55 -3.90 -1.58 -6.29
CA ALA A 55 -4.50 -1.19 -5.02
C ALA A 55 -3.61 -0.23 -4.23
N ALA A 56 -4.23 0.62 -3.41
CA ALA A 56 -3.49 1.43 -2.45
C ALA A 56 -2.89 0.54 -1.34
N LEU A 57 -1.66 0.82 -0.92
CA LEU A 57 -0.93 -0.01 0.04
C LEU A 57 -0.54 0.78 1.30
N CYS A 58 -0.74 0.17 2.47
CA CYS A 58 -0.20 0.65 3.74
C CYS A 58 0.44 -0.52 4.51
N TRP A 59 1.76 -0.59 4.45
CA TRP A 59 2.57 -1.60 5.13
C TRP A 59 3.18 -0.99 6.39
N ARG A 60 2.91 -1.60 7.54
CA ARG A 60 3.61 -1.23 8.78
C ARG A 60 4.92 -1.99 8.87
N ALA A 61 6.04 -1.30 8.63
CA ALA A 61 7.37 -1.86 8.83
C ALA A 61 7.65 -2.11 10.33
N PRO A 62 8.36 -3.19 10.69
CA PRO A 62 8.86 -3.38 12.04
C PRO A 62 9.93 -2.33 12.39
N THR A 63 9.99 -1.92 13.65
CA THR A 63 10.89 -0.87 14.12
C THR A 63 12.36 -1.30 14.11
N GLN A 64 12.64 -2.60 14.14
CA GLN A 64 13.99 -3.17 14.11
C GLN A 64 14.55 -3.36 12.69
N LEU A 65 13.83 -2.90 11.67
CA LEU A 65 14.25 -3.06 10.30
C LEU A 65 15.46 -2.17 10.00
N SER A 66 16.61 -2.80 9.74
CA SER A 66 17.79 -2.09 9.25
C SER A 66 17.67 -1.87 7.75
N LEU A 67 17.44 -0.62 7.35
CA LEU A 67 17.38 -0.23 5.94
C LEU A 67 18.75 0.30 5.50
N PRO A 68 19.37 -0.26 4.45
CA PRO A 68 20.58 0.32 3.90
C PRO A 68 20.26 1.68 3.26
N VAL A 69 21.07 2.68 3.56
CA VAL A 69 21.00 3.98 2.85
C VAL A 69 21.52 3.75 1.44
N LEU A 70 20.65 3.89 0.44
CA LEU A 70 21.02 3.71 -0.98
C LEU A 70 21.59 4.99 -1.58
N LYS A 71 21.06 6.14 -1.18
CA LYS A 71 21.47 7.46 -1.65
C LYS A 71 21.06 8.50 -0.62
N VAL A 72 21.96 9.45 -0.35
CA VAL A 72 21.64 10.71 0.31
C VAL A 72 21.42 11.75 -0.80
N LEU A 73 20.29 12.45 -0.76
CA LEU A 73 19.92 13.50 -1.69
C LEU A 73 20.69 14.78 -1.36
N SER A 74 20.72 15.71 -2.32
CA SER A 74 21.54 16.92 -2.24
C SER A 74 21.13 17.91 -1.14
N ASP A 75 19.90 17.80 -0.64
CA ASP A 75 19.40 18.58 0.48
C ASP A 75 19.78 17.96 1.85
N GLY A 76 20.54 16.85 1.84
CA GLY A 76 20.94 16.13 3.04
C GLY A 76 19.90 15.15 3.58
N THR A 77 18.79 14.95 2.86
CA THR A 77 17.79 13.91 3.13
C THR A 77 18.13 12.62 2.39
#